data_AF-A0DTI4-F1
#
_entry.id   AF-A0DTI4-F1
#
_cell.length_a   1.000
_cell.length_b   1.000
_cell.length_c   1.000
_cell.angle_alpha   90.00
_cell.angle_beta   90.00
_cell.angle_gamma   90.00
#
_symmetry.space_group_name_H-M   'P 1'
#
loop_
_entity.id
_entity.type
_entity.pdbx_description
1 polymer ?
#
loop_
_entity_poly.entity_id
_entity_poly.type
_entity_poly.pdbx_seq_one_letter_code
_entity_poly.pdbx_strand_id
1 'polypeptide(L)'
;MNVNLNFLNSVSNYRIKTFLPDLIVKIYHINHPFQLRMQYKNYCQFYNESSIHVQIQCNNLITKIFSVLQQILLQYTLLALIVFKFIKMYILNTIGFKNIFQIFSKMNFFLLSILKKNLRIILNKRCYKILDQIQIQIKLIKTLRIYYFLQKLFSLFYFNYVIIVLHLRYNEAFKCGFKFQENQDYQQFIVNAILSDGILGNIFNESEDYQQEFNQYIMQILKNRNNLVELLQKVNNEFETNNIITLKRIEVFTLILMMYFNLIDKQFKCGNFYIINMEELKVANVEVTQEKLRCITNYIKLFFSNREQIELEQIQYVKNSINEQQYLNRSSILKSNQPINFRFTRQKNEDQRQSTVVDFANENIGGQALHYKSCTQEDILMLLYPEAIISMLFVQPMKANEAVLIQNLIKYNNYTGYESTFKQKNLEQFRWEEKYNLLAIDAEEFFDDDDQFSQQNINRELIKCYCGFEISLMREPNYAISTGKWGCGIFKGNPYLKTIIQLICYGQACDAAKDRTNEIIFNVSSDVELYNFGQELLKRKEFVTLNSLEVTLKRITNAKFNSNEDLRKRILNELQKKQSSVRYPLRNALLGCVLISFAGVLWNWQMQLMARSNV
;
A
#
# COMPACT_ATOMS: atom_id res chain seq x y z
N MET A 1 57.18 -12.66 26.32
CA MET A 1 58.46 -12.75 25.59
C MET A 1 58.53 -14.16 25.02
N ASN A 2 58.71 -14.40 23.73
CA ASN A 2 58.76 -13.53 22.56
C ASN A 2 58.67 -14.48 21.34
N VAL A 3 58.57 -13.87 20.17
CA VAL A 3 58.88 -14.45 18.86
C VAL A 3 57.67 -15.02 18.11
N ASN A 4 57.15 -14.13 17.28
CA ASN A 4 56.53 -14.41 15.98
C ASN A 4 57.32 -15.48 15.21
N LEU A 5 56.73 -16.62 14.83
CA LEU A 5 57.25 -17.51 13.79
C LEU A 5 56.14 -18.45 13.28
N ASN A 6 55.74 -18.21 12.03
CA ASN A 6 55.44 -19.22 11.00
C ASN A 6 54.13 -20.02 11.06
N PHE A 7 53.20 -19.53 10.23
CA PHE A 7 52.62 -20.28 9.11
C PHE A 7 53.41 -21.56 8.73
N LEU A 8 52.69 -22.67 8.56
CA LEU A 8 53.09 -23.96 7.97
C LEU A 8 53.66 -25.00 8.93
N ASN A 9 52.80 -25.94 9.29
CA ASN A 9 52.96 -27.41 9.21
C ASN A 9 51.85 -27.97 10.11
N SER A 10 50.79 -28.64 9.67
CA SER A 10 50.58 -29.54 8.54
C SER A 10 49.06 -29.79 8.51
N VAL A 11 48.36 -29.52 7.41
CA VAL A 11 47.92 -30.54 6.43
C VAL A 11 47.28 -31.78 7.07
N SER A 12 46.08 -32.10 6.56
CA SER A 12 45.33 -33.36 6.64
C SER A 12 44.59 -33.61 7.95
N ASN A 13 43.25 -33.46 7.94
CA ASN A 13 42.31 -34.52 7.53
C ASN A 13 42.49 -35.78 8.39
N TYR A 14 41.48 -36.12 9.20
CA TYR A 14 40.62 -37.29 8.96
C TYR A 14 39.55 -37.42 10.06
N ARG A 15 38.28 -37.29 9.62
CA ARG A 15 37.05 -37.94 10.14
C ARG A 15 36.71 -37.86 11.64
N ILE A 16 35.86 -36.89 12.03
CA ILE A 16 34.66 -37.14 12.84
C ILE A 16 33.54 -36.23 12.33
N LYS A 17 32.95 -36.59 11.18
CA LYS A 17 31.84 -35.87 10.53
C LYS A 17 30.53 -36.68 10.52
N THR A 18 30.35 -37.59 11.48
CA THR A 18 29.21 -38.54 11.43
C THR A 18 28.46 -38.77 12.75
N PHE A 19 28.63 -37.95 13.81
CA PHE A 19 27.93 -38.24 15.08
C PHE A 19 27.24 -37.06 15.80
N LEU A 20 27.14 -35.89 15.17
CA LEU A 20 26.49 -34.72 15.77
C LEU A 20 25.02 -34.50 15.36
N PRO A 21 24.56 -34.85 14.14
CA PRO A 21 23.15 -34.72 13.79
C PRO A 21 22.23 -35.68 14.57
N ASP A 22 22.66 -36.92 14.83
CA ASP A 22 21.84 -37.92 15.53
C ASP A 22 21.70 -37.66 17.03
N LEU A 23 22.66 -36.98 17.66
CA LEU A 23 22.58 -36.64 19.08
C LEU A 23 21.61 -35.46 19.33
N ILE A 24 21.54 -34.53 18.38
CA ILE A 24 20.64 -33.37 18.46
C ILE A 24 19.18 -33.79 18.25
N VAL A 25 18.93 -34.79 17.37
CA VAL A 25 17.59 -35.36 17.17
C VAL A 25 17.13 -36.18 18.39
N LYS A 26 18.03 -36.89 19.08
CA LYS A 26 17.68 -37.66 20.29
C LYS A 26 17.42 -36.80 21.54
N ILE A 27 18.05 -35.62 21.65
CA ILE A 27 17.85 -34.71 22.80
C ILE A 27 16.55 -33.90 22.69
N TYR A 28 16.01 -33.73 21.48
CA TYR A 28 14.76 -32.99 21.25
C TYR A 28 13.49 -33.70 21.77
N HIS A 29 13.58 -34.99 22.13
CA HIS A 29 12.41 -35.82 22.47
C HIS A 29 12.22 -36.17 23.96
N ILE A 30 13.00 -35.63 24.90
CA ILE A 30 12.81 -35.92 26.35
C ILE A 30 11.94 -34.84 27.00
N ASN A 31 10.62 -35.03 26.96
CA ASN A 31 9.62 -34.06 27.44
C ASN A 31 8.97 -34.43 28.78
N HIS A 32 9.61 -35.23 29.65
CA HIS A 32 9.01 -35.57 30.95
C HIS A 32 10.01 -35.66 32.13
N PRO A 33 9.70 -35.07 33.30
CA PRO A 33 10.46 -35.26 34.55
C PRO A 33 10.63 -36.72 34.97
N PHE A 34 9.74 -37.60 34.50
CA PHE A 34 9.75 -39.03 34.76
C PHE A 34 10.91 -39.77 34.05
N GLN A 35 11.31 -39.29 32.86
CA GLN A 35 12.40 -39.90 32.08
C GLN A 35 13.79 -39.58 32.67
N LEU A 36 13.95 -38.40 33.29
CA LEU A 36 15.16 -38.04 34.04
C LEU A 36 15.33 -38.87 35.33
N ARG A 37 14.23 -39.19 36.04
CA ARG A 37 14.27 -40.09 37.21
C ARG A 37 14.65 -41.53 36.82
N MET A 38 14.17 -42.01 35.68
CA MET A 38 14.52 -43.33 35.14
C MET A 38 15.99 -43.42 34.75
N GLN A 39 16.54 -42.40 34.07
CA GLN A 39 17.96 -42.38 33.72
C GLN A 39 18.88 -42.26 34.95
N TYR A 40 18.45 -41.55 36.00
CA TYR A 40 19.19 -41.49 37.26
C TYR A 40 19.16 -42.83 38.03
N LYS A 41 18.03 -43.54 37.99
CA LYS A 41 17.90 -44.88 38.60
C LYS A 41 18.80 -45.91 37.92
N ASN A 42 18.94 -45.83 36.59
CA ASN A 42 19.85 -46.67 35.81
C ASN A 42 21.33 -46.30 36.05
N TYR A 43 21.65 -45.03 36.32
CA TYR A 43 23.01 -44.58 36.65
C TYR A 43 23.45 -45.03 38.05
N CYS A 44 22.53 -45.06 39.02
CA CYS A 44 22.79 -45.58 40.37
C CYS A 44 22.92 -47.11 40.42
N GLN A 45 22.38 -47.85 39.46
CA GLN A 45 22.59 -49.30 39.36
C GLN A 45 23.97 -49.68 38.80
N PHE A 46 24.66 -48.75 38.11
CA PHE A 46 25.95 -49.01 37.47
C PHE A 46 27.16 -48.81 38.40
N TYR A 47 26.98 -48.09 39.51
CA TYR A 47 28.01 -47.84 40.51
C TYR A 47 27.45 -48.24 41.88
N ASN A 48 27.82 -49.44 42.34
CA ASN A 48 27.44 -50.01 43.63
C ASN A 48 27.96 -49.18 44.82
N GLU A 49 27.37 -48.00 45.05
CA GLU A 49 27.51 -47.26 46.31
C GLU A 49 26.15 -46.75 46.77
N SER A 50 25.48 -47.62 47.51
CA SER A 50 24.37 -47.28 48.39
C SER A 50 24.87 -46.40 49.53
N SER A 51 24.63 -45.10 49.44
CA SER A 51 24.47 -44.25 50.60
C SER A 51 23.16 -43.48 50.44
N ILE A 52 22.10 -44.00 51.06
CA ILE A 52 20.80 -43.32 51.24
C ILE A 52 21.01 -41.88 51.73
N HIS A 53 22.09 -41.64 52.47
CA HIS A 53 22.46 -40.33 52.97
C HIS A 53 22.82 -39.31 51.86
N VAL A 54 23.53 -39.73 50.82
CA VAL A 54 23.87 -38.85 49.67
C VAL A 54 22.62 -38.53 48.85
N GLN A 55 21.72 -39.50 48.64
CA GLN A 55 20.44 -39.26 47.95
C GLN A 55 19.53 -38.30 48.71
N ILE A 56 19.44 -38.43 50.04
CA ILE A 56 18.66 -37.52 50.88
C ILE A 56 19.27 -36.12 50.87
N GLN A 57 20.59 -35.99 50.94
CA GLN A 57 21.27 -34.69 50.85
C GLN A 57 21.09 -34.02 49.47
N CYS A 58 21.19 -34.77 48.38
CA CYS A 58 20.93 -34.26 47.04
C CYS A 58 19.47 -33.84 46.85
N ASN A 59 18.50 -34.63 47.33
CA ASN A 59 17.09 -34.24 47.26
C ASN A 59 16.80 -33.01 48.11
N ASN A 60 17.29 -32.94 49.35
CA ASN A 60 17.11 -31.75 50.19
C ASN A 60 17.76 -30.50 49.59
N LEU A 61 18.91 -30.64 48.94
CA LEU A 61 19.58 -29.55 48.23
C LEU A 61 18.78 -29.13 46.99
N ILE A 62 18.24 -30.06 46.20
CA ILE A 62 17.37 -29.78 45.05
C ILE A 62 16.10 -29.05 45.50
N THR A 63 15.46 -29.49 46.58
CA THR A 63 14.25 -28.85 47.12
C THR A 63 14.53 -27.43 47.61
N LYS A 64 15.65 -27.21 48.33
CA LYS A 64 16.09 -25.87 48.74
C LYS A 64 16.44 -24.98 47.55
N ILE A 65 17.04 -25.53 46.49
CA ILE A 65 17.34 -24.77 45.28
C ILE A 65 16.05 -24.42 44.53
N PHE A 66 15.07 -25.32 44.48
CA PHE A 66 13.76 -25.05 43.87
C PHE A 66 12.99 -23.96 44.61
N SER A 67 13.01 -23.95 45.95
CA SER A 67 12.33 -22.91 46.73
C SER A 67 12.98 -21.54 46.52
N VAL A 68 14.31 -21.47 46.47
CA VAL A 68 15.04 -20.23 46.16
C VAL A 68 14.74 -19.75 44.73
N LEU A 69 14.66 -20.66 43.76
CA LEU A 69 14.31 -20.32 42.38
C LEU A 69 12.85 -19.81 42.25
N GLN A 70 11.90 -20.39 43.00
CA GLN A 70 10.53 -19.89 43.05
C GLN A 70 10.45 -18.50 43.68
N GLN A 71 11.19 -18.25 44.77
CA GLN A 71 11.25 -16.93 45.39
C GLN A 71 11.85 -15.87 44.47
N ILE A 72 12.93 -16.21 43.74
CA ILE A 72 13.51 -15.33 42.73
C ILE A 72 12.49 -15.06 41.62
N LEU A 73 11.83 -16.10 41.08
CA LEU A 73 10.84 -15.93 40.02
C LEU A 73 9.69 -15.01 40.47
N LEU A 74 9.22 -15.17 41.71
CA LEU A 74 8.17 -14.36 42.31
C LEU A 74 8.59 -12.90 42.49
N GLN A 75 9.83 -12.64 42.93
CA GLN A 75 10.37 -11.29 43.04
C GLN A 75 10.52 -10.60 41.67
N TYR A 76 10.89 -11.36 40.64
CA TYR A 76 11.00 -10.83 39.27
C TYR A 76 9.64 -10.54 38.63
N THR A 77 8.62 -11.38 38.85
CA THR A 77 7.25 -11.07 38.39
C THR A 77 6.66 -9.88 39.12
N LEU A 78 6.91 -9.76 40.44
CA LEU A 78 6.48 -8.58 41.20
C LEU A 78 7.16 -7.29 40.70
N LEU A 79 8.46 -7.35 40.42
CA LEU A 79 9.23 -6.22 39.88
C LEU A 79 8.74 -5.83 38.48
N ALA A 80 8.44 -6.81 37.62
CA ALA A 80 7.88 -6.56 36.29
C ALA A 80 6.50 -5.89 36.37
N LEU A 81 5.65 -6.30 37.32
CA LEU A 81 4.35 -5.67 37.56
C LEU A 81 4.48 -4.24 38.11
N ILE A 82 5.44 -3.97 38.99
CA ILE A 82 5.73 -2.62 39.49
C ILE A 82 6.23 -1.72 38.35
N VAL A 83 7.15 -2.22 37.51
CA VAL A 83 7.65 -1.49 36.32
C VAL A 83 6.51 -1.23 35.34
N PHE A 84 5.63 -2.20 35.10
CA PHE A 84 4.44 -2.01 34.28
C PHE A 84 3.50 -0.93 34.84
N LYS A 85 3.29 -0.90 36.16
CA LYS A 85 2.48 0.12 36.84
C LYS A 85 3.14 1.51 36.77
N PHE A 86 4.47 1.58 36.91
CA PHE A 86 5.23 2.82 36.74
C PHE A 86 5.20 3.34 35.30
N ILE A 87 5.42 2.47 34.31
CA ILE A 87 5.34 2.82 32.89
C ILE A 87 3.92 3.31 32.54
N LYS A 88 2.88 2.63 33.05
CA LYS A 88 1.48 3.07 32.88
C LYS A 88 1.20 4.44 33.51
N MET A 89 1.78 4.74 34.68
CA MET A 89 1.67 6.05 35.34
C MET A 89 2.46 7.15 34.62
N TYR A 90 3.66 6.85 34.12
CA TYR A 90 4.55 7.83 33.47
C TYR A 90 4.17 8.11 32.00
N ILE A 91 3.52 7.16 31.31
CA ILE A 91 3.01 7.36 29.94
C ILE A 91 1.82 8.35 29.91
N LEU A 92 1.11 8.53 31.03
CA LEU A 92 0.05 9.53 31.14
C LEU A 92 0.57 10.97 31.31
N ASN A 93 1.83 11.16 31.71
CA ASN A 93 2.44 12.48 31.91
C ASN A 93 3.80 12.54 31.20
N THR A 94 3.77 12.98 29.93
CA THR A 94 4.83 13.69 29.19
C THR A 94 6.30 13.54 29.65
N ILE A 95 7.17 12.98 28.78
CA ILE A 95 8.51 13.49 28.37
C ILE A 95 9.32 12.39 27.61
N GLY A 96 10.18 12.82 26.68
CA GLY A 96 10.77 12.04 25.58
C GLY A 96 11.74 10.89 25.90
N PHE A 97 11.94 10.06 24.86
CA PHE A 97 12.61 8.74 24.81
C PHE A 97 14.00 8.63 25.47
N LYS A 98 14.76 9.72 25.63
CA LYS A 98 16.17 9.68 26.04
C LYS A 98 16.38 9.27 27.52
N ASN A 99 15.42 9.60 28.39
CA ASN A 99 15.51 9.30 29.83
C ASN A 99 15.16 7.84 30.16
N ILE A 100 14.29 7.22 29.36
CA ILE A 100 13.89 5.82 29.53
C ILE A 100 15.12 4.90 29.33
N PHE A 101 15.92 5.15 28.29
CA PHE A 101 17.11 4.32 28.00
C PHE A 101 18.17 4.39 29.10
N GLN A 102 18.37 5.56 29.73
CA GLN A 102 19.31 5.72 30.84
C GLN A 102 18.85 4.97 32.11
N ILE A 103 17.55 5.03 32.44
CA ILE A 103 16.97 4.29 33.57
C ILE A 103 17.15 2.78 33.36
N PHE A 104 16.89 2.28 32.15
CA PHE A 104 17.08 0.87 31.81
C PHE A 104 18.55 0.42 31.88
N SER A 105 19.50 1.25 31.47
CA SER A 105 20.93 0.92 31.59
C SER A 105 21.37 0.74 33.06
N LYS A 106 20.86 1.59 33.96
CA LYS A 106 21.14 1.52 35.40
C LYS A 106 20.48 0.29 36.04
N MET A 107 19.27 -0.07 35.61
CA MET A 107 18.59 -1.29 36.06
C MET A 107 19.31 -2.59 35.63
N ASN A 108 19.80 -2.67 34.39
CA ASN A 108 20.59 -3.82 33.93
C ASN A 108 21.87 -4.01 34.75
N PHE A 109 22.54 -2.90 35.11
CA PHE A 109 23.73 -2.96 35.95
C PHE A 109 23.43 -3.45 37.37
N PHE A 110 22.31 -3.01 37.95
CA PHE A 110 21.85 -3.44 39.28
C PHE A 110 21.51 -4.95 39.32
N LEU A 111 20.81 -5.45 38.30
CA LEU A 111 20.45 -6.86 38.15
C LEU A 111 21.69 -7.76 37.98
N LEU A 112 22.67 -7.32 37.18
CA LEU A 112 23.97 -7.99 37.04
C LEU A 112 24.74 -8.06 38.37
N SER A 113 24.62 -7.03 39.22
CA SER A 113 25.25 -7.00 40.54
C SER A 113 24.63 -8.02 41.50
N ILE A 114 23.29 -8.16 41.51
CA ILE A 114 22.57 -9.13 42.34
C ILE A 114 22.90 -10.57 41.90
N LEU A 115 22.95 -10.81 40.57
CA LEU A 115 23.37 -12.09 40.01
C LEU A 115 24.79 -12.46 40.44
N LYS A 116 25.75 -11.53 40.36
CA LYS A 116 27.13 -11.74 40.83
C LYS A 116 27.22 -12.01 42.33
N LYS A 117 26.41 -11.33 43.15
CA LYS A 117 26.40 -11.49 44.61
C LYS A 117 25.84 -12.87 45.01
N ASN A 118 24.76 -13.32 44.38
CA ASN A 118 24.18 -14.64 44.62
C ASN A 118 25.04 -15.78 44.08
N LEU A 119 25.75 -15.58 42.97
CA LEU A 119 26.75 -16.53 42.45
C LEU A 119 27.93 -16.73 43.43
N ARG A 120 28.38 -15.67 44.12
CA ARG A 120 29.43 -15.77 45.15
C ARG A 120 28.99 -16.53 46.40
N ILE A 121 27.73 -16.40 46.82
CA ILE A 121 27.19 -17.12 47.99
C ILE A 121 27.10 -18.63 47.75
N ILE A 122 26.87 -19.04 46.51
CA ILE A 122 26.80 -20.46 46.11
C ILE A 122 28.20 -21.11 46.03
N LEU A 123 29.25 -20.32 45.85
CA LEU A 123 30.62 -20.79 45.58
C LEU A 123 31.50 -20.89 46.84
N ASN A 124 30.96 -21.25 48.00
CA ASN A 124 31.79 -21.49 49.18
C ASN A 124 32.28 -22.95 49.24
N LYS A 125 33.59 -23.09 49.46
CA LYS A 125 34.42 -24.27 49.15
C LYS A 125 34.13 -25.45 50.09
N ARG A 126 33.57 -26.56 49.58
CA ARG A 126 34.00 -27.94 49.92
C ARG A 126 33.38 -29.15 49.21
N CYS A 127 32.55 -29.01 48.17
CA CYS A 127 32.10 -30.18 47.40
C CYS A 127 32.51 -30.05 45.93
N TYR A 128 33.67 -30.60 45.61
CA TYR A 128 34.41 -30.42 44.36
C TYR A 128 33.94 -31.38 43.25
N LYS A 129 33.91 -30.84 42.02
CA LYS A 129 34.39 -31.43 40.76
C LYS A 129 33.50 -32.31 39.86
N ILE A 130 32.37 -32.87 40.29
CA ILE A 130 31.51 -33.66 39.37
C ILE A 130 30.21 -32.92 38.99
N LEU A 131 29.74 -31.99 39.82
CA LEU A 131 28.50 -31.24 39.57
C LEU A 131 28.69 -29.92 38.79
N ASP A 132 29.93 -29.44 38.64
CA ASP A 132 30.25 -28.10 38.13
C ASP A 132 30.10 -27.93 36.61
N GLN A 133 30.19 -28.99 35.80
CA GLN A 133 30.12 -28.81 34.34
C GLN A 133 28.71 -28.99 33.77
N ILE A 134 27.89 -29.88 34.32
CA ILE A 134 26.58 -30.19 33.70
C ILE A 134 25.45 -29.34 34.32
N GLN A 135 25.41 -29.15 35.64
CA GLN A 135 24.30 -28.41 36.26
C GLN A 135 24.42 -26.89 36.14
N ILE A 136 25.64 -26.35 36.18
CA ILE A 136 25.87 -24.91 35.95
C ILE A 136 25.55 -24.56 34.49
N GLN A 137 25.95 -25.40 33.52
CA GLN A 137 25.58 -25.21 32.11
C GLN A 137 24.06 -25.30 31.90
N ILE A 138 23.36 -26.27 32.52
CA ILE A 138 21.88 -26.37 32.42
C ILE A 138 21.20 -25.14 33.05
N LYS A 139 21.70 -24.62 34.18
CA LYS A 139 21.18 -23.40 34.80
C LYS A 139 21.44 -22.18 33.92
N LEU A 140 22.65 -22.03 33.39
CA LEU A 140 23.01 -20.91 32.51
C LEU A 140 22.17 -20.94 31.22
N ILE A 141 21.99 -22.12 30.62
CA ILE A 141 21.15 -22.31 29.43
C ILE A 141 19.69 -22.00 29.72
N LYS A 142 19.14 -22.40 30.88
CA LYS A 142 17.76 -22.05 31.27
C LYS A 142 17.59 -20.56 31.53
N THR A 143 18.53 -19.92 32.22
CA THR A 143 18.49 -18.46 32.47
C THR A 143 18.66 -17.67 31.17
N LEU A 144 19.56 -18.10 30.28
CA LEU A 144 19.72 -17.51 28.94
C LEU A 144 18.50 -17.75 28.06
N ARG A 145 17.84 -18.92 28.15
CA ARG A 145 16.57 -19.18 27.46
C ARG A 145 15.44 -18.30 27.98
N ILE A 146 15.34 -18.08 29.29
CA ILE A 146 14.34 -17.18 29.89
C ILE A 146 14.65 -15.73 29.48
N TYR A 147 15.91 -15.31 29.50
CA TYR A 147 16.34 -13.99 29.03
C TYR A 147 16.02 -13.79 27.54
N TYR A 148 16.34 -14.76 26.70
CA TYR A 148 16.04 -14.72 25.26
C TYR A 148 14.54 -14.78 24.97
N PHE A 149 13.78 -15.54 25.78
CA PHE A 149 12.31 -15.58 25.71
C PHE A 149 11.68 -14.26 26.12
N LEU A 150 12.16 -13.63 27.20
CA LEU A 150 11.72 -12.31 27.63
C LEU A 150 12.13 -11.22 26.62
N GLN A 151 13.29 -11.34 25.98
CA GLN A 151 13.72 -10.44 24.90
C GLN A 151 12.83 -10.60 23.66
N LYS A 152 12.45 -11.84 23.30
CA LYS A 152 11.48 -12.10 22.23
C LYS A 152 10.07 -11.61 22.55
N LEU A 153 9.60 -11.83 23.78
CA LEU A 153 8.32 -11.30 24.26
C LEU A 153 8.34 -9.78 24.24
N PHE A 154 9.41 -9.14 24.71
CA PHE A 154 9.54 -7.69 24.67
C PHE A 154 9.65 -7.17 23.24
N SER A 155 10.34 -7.85 22.32
CA SER A 155 10.34 -7.47 20.91
C SER A 155 8.95 -7.64 20.27
N LEU A 156 8.21 -8.69 20.63
CA LEU A 156 6.82 -8.88 20.19
C LEU A 156 5.88 -7.81 20.75
N PHE A 157 6.01 -7.46 22.03
CA PHE A 157 5.22 -6.40 22.66
C PHE A 157 5.60 -5.01 22.19
N TYR A 158 6.90 -4.74 21.97
CA TYR A 158 7.38 -3.48 21.39
C TYR A 158 6.93 -3.38 19.93
N PHE A 159 7.01 -4.46 19.15
CA PHE A 159 6.52 -4.49 17.79
C PHE A 159 5.00 -4.31 17.75
N ASN A 160 4.23 -4.98 18.61
CA ASN A 160 2.79 -4.77 18.74
C ASN A 160 2.44 -3.38 19.26
N TYR A 161 3.21 -2.79 20.18
CA TYR A 161 3.00 -1.43 20.67
C TYR A 161 3.38 -0.39 19.62
N VAL A 162 4.47 -0.58 18.88
CA VAL A 162 4.82 0.26 17.74
C VAL A 162 3.77 0.13 16.67
N ILE A 163 3.26 -1.07 16.37
CA ILE A 163 2.11 -1.26 15.49
C ILE A 163 0.89 -0.55 16.05
N ILE A 164 0.55 -0.68 17.33
CA ILE A 164 -0.63 -0.02 17.92
C ILE A 164 -0.46 1.51 17.92
N VAL A 165 0.71 2.05 18.24
CA VAL A 165 0.97 3.50 18.21
C VAL A 165 1.05 4.02 16.79
N LEU A 166 1.63 3.26 15.86
CA LEU A 166 1.59 3.58 14.43
C LEU A 166 0.16 3.50 13.91
N HIS A 167 -0.64 2.53 14.36
CA HIS A 167 -2.04 2.35 13.97
C HIS A 167 -2.92 3.45 14.59
N LEU A 168 -2.67 3.84 15.84
CA LEU A 168 -3.34 4.97 16.51
C LEU A 168 -2.92 6.31 15.88
N ARG A 169 -1.66 6.46 15.45
CA ARG A 169 -1.22 7.64 14.67
C ARG A 169 -1.72 7.61 13.22
N TYR A 170 -1.85 6.44 12.59
CA TYR A 170 -2.47 6.29 11.27
C TYR A 170 -3.99 6.53 11.31
N ASN A 171 -4.62 6.29 12.46
CA ASN A 171 -6.05 6.49 12.68
C ASN A 171 -6.42 7.92 13.11
N GLU A 172 -5.45 8.83 13.26
CA GLU A 172 -5.73 10.26 13.11
C GLU A 172 -6.01 10.46 11.61
N ALA A 173 -7.27 10.28 11.21
CA ALA A 173 -7.72 10.29 9.83
C ALA A 173 -7.15 11.51 9.05
N PHE A 174 -6.86 11.30 7.77
CA PHE A 174 -6.52 12.36 6.81
C PHE A 174 -7.66 13.40 6.78
N LYS A 175 -7.57 14.40 7.67
CA LYS A 175 -8.62 15.38 7.90
C LYS A 175 -8.05 16.78 7.76
N CYS A 176 -8.77 17.58 6.99
CA CYS A 176 -8.48 19.00 6.82
C CYS A 176 -9.28 19.81 7.86
N GLY A 177 -8.59 20.72 8.54
CA GLY A 177 -9.18 21.66 9.49
C GLY A 177 -9.38 23.03 8.87
N PHE A 178 -10.16 23.88 9.54
CA PHE A 178 -10.21 25.30 9.22
C PHE A 178 -9.16 26.06 10.02
N LYS A 179 -8.37 26.93 9.36
CA LYS A 179 -7.20 27.58 9.96
C LYS A 179 -7.54 28.56 11.07
N PHE A 180 -8.68 29.25 10.99
CA PHE A 180 -9.05 30.28 11.94
C PHE A 180 -9.89 29.74 13.11
N GLN A 181 -9.50 30.13 14.33
CA GLN A 181 -10.26 29.85 15.55
C GLN A 181 -11.48 30.79 15.69
N GLU A 182 -12.45 30.44 16.54
CA GLU A 182 -13.74 31.16 16.67
C GLU A 182 -13.58 32.65 17.06
N ASN A 183 -12.52 33.02 17.78
CA ASN A 183 -12.32 34.37 18.31
C ASN A 183 -11.35 35.24 17.49
N GLN A 184 -10.94 34.79 16.30
CA GLN A 184 -10.06 35.57 15.42
C GLN A 184 -10.89 36.46 14.47
N ASP A 185 -10.32 37.61 14.07
CA ASP A 185 -10.94 38.55 13.14
C ASP A 185 -10.91 38.02 11.68
N TYR A 186 -11.61 36.91 11.48
CA TYR A 186 -11.70 36.20 10.21
C TYR A 186 -12.39 37.05 9.13
N GLN A 187 -13.42 37.82 9.51
CA GLN A 187 -14.15 38.66 8.56
C GLN A 187 -13.24 39.74 8.00
N GLN A 188 -12.49 40.45 8.85
CA GLN A 188 -11.54 41.45 8.38
C GLN A 188 -10.42 40.82 7.55
N PHE A 189 -9.93 39.64 7.94
CA PHE A 189 -8.95 38.90 7.16
C PHE A 189 -9.43 38.64 5.73
N ILE A 190 -10.65 38.12 5.56
CA ILE A 190 -11.19 37.79 4.22
C ILE A 190 -11.39 39.04 3.38
N VAL A 191 -11.95 40.11 3.95
CA VAL A 191 -12.11 41.40 3.25
C VAL A 191 -10.75 41.88 2.74
N ASN A 192 -9.74 41.90 3.60
CA ASN A 192 -8.40 42.34 3.23
C ASN A 192 -7.78 41.40 2.19
N ALA A 193 -7.92 40.08 2.35
CA ALA A 193 -7.36 39.09 1.44
C ALA A 193 -7.93 39.21 0.03
N ILE A 194 -9.23 39.47 -0.12
CA ILE A 194 -9.88 39.63 -1.43
C ILE A 194 -9.49 40.97 -2.07
N LEU A 195 -9.55 42.08 -1.31
CA LEU A 195 -9.26 43.42 -1.85
C LEU A 195 -7.78 43.63 -2.19
N SER A 196 -6.87 42.92 -1.51
CA SER A 196 -5.42 43.03 -1.75
C SER A 196 -4.86 41.96 -2.72
N ASP A 197 -5.67 41.01 -3.19
CA ASP A 197 -5.20 39.97 -4.11
C ASP A 197 -4.97 40.57 -5.50
N GLY A 198 -3.72 40.86 -5.85
CA GLY A 198 -3.37 41.50 -7.13
C GLY A 198 -3.74 40.69 -8.37
N ILE A 199 -4.00 39.38 -8.23
CA ILE A 199 -4.37 38.49 -9.32
C ILE A 199 -5.90 38.51 -9.51
N LEU A 200 -6.67 38.19 -8.47
CA LEU A 200 -8.13 38.16 -8.54
C LEU A 200 -8.75 39.56 -8.60
N GLY A 201 -8.09 40.57 -8.01
CA GLY A 201 -8.55 41.96 -8.02
C GLY A 201 -8.59 42.60 -9.42
N ASN A 202 -7.93 41.99 -10.40
CA ASN A 202 -7.86 42.48 -11.79
C ASN A 202 -8.40 41.46 -12.81
N ILE A 203 -9.13 40.43 -12.37
CA ILE A 203 -9.54 39.31 -13.23
C ILE A 203 -10.57 39.72 -14.30
N PHE A 204 -11.34 40.77 -14.01
CA PHE A 204 -12.29 41.45 -14.89
C PHE A 204 -11.94 42.93 -15.07
N ASN A 205 -10.66 43.24 -15.34
CA ASN A 205 -10.18 44.61 -15.56
C ASN A 205 -10.88 45.40 -16.67
N GLU A 206 -11.62 44.73 -17.57
CA GLU A 206 -12.42 45.35 -18.63
C GLU A 206 -13.71 46.00 -18.11
N SER A 207 -14.18 45.66 -16.89
CA SER A 207 -15.40 46.21 -16.29
C SER A 207 -15.31 46.28 -14.76
N GLU A 208 -15.22 47.50 -14.23
CA GLU A 208 -15.20 47.73 -12.77
C GLU A 208 -16.47 47.21 -12.09
N ASP A 209 -17.64 47.41 -12.69
CA ASP A 209 -18.92 46.93 -12.13
C ASP A 209 -18.93 45.39 -12.03
N TYR A 210 -18.44 44.70 -13.05
CA TYR A 210 -18.39 43.24 -13.06
C TYR A 210 -17.33 42.69 -12.09
N GLN A 211 -16.20 43.39 -11.93
CA GLN A 211 -15.21 43.09 -10.90
C GLN A 211 -15.79 43.28 -9.49
N GLN A 212 -16.59 44.33 -9.26
CA GLN A 212 -17.27 44.55 -7.98
C GLN A 212 -18.29 43.45 -7.68
N GLU A 213 -19.08 43.03 -8.68
CA GLU A 213 -20.02 41.92 -8.54
C GLU A 213 -19.29 40.62 -8.18
N PHE A 214 -18.19 40.32 -8.86
CA PHE A 214 -17.33 39.17 -8.56
C PHE A 214 -16.79 39.21 -7.12
N ASN A 215 -16.26 40.36 -6.69
CA ASN A 215 -15.76 40.54 -5.33
C ASN A 215 -16.88 40.31 -4.30
N GLN A 216 -18.08 40.84 -4.54
CA GLN A 216 -19.24 40.62 -3.67
C GLN A 216 -19.64 39.15 -3.61
N TYR A 217 -19.61 38.44 -4.74
CA TYR A 217 -19.93 37.01 -4.81
C TYR A 217 -18.94 36.16 -3.97
N ILE A 218 -17.64 36.35 -4.16
CA ILE A 218 -16.62 35.64 -3.34
C ILE A 218 -16.76 36.00 -1.87
N MET A 219 -16.98 37.27 -1.54
CA MET A 219 -17.22 37.71 -0.16
C MET A 219 -18.42 36.97 0.44
N GLN A 220 -19.54 36.85 -0.28
CA GLN A 220 -20.72 36.14 0.22
C GLN A 220 -20.45 34.66 0.50
N ILE A 221 -19.69 33.99 -0.37
CA ILE A 221 -19.30 32.58 -0.19
C ILE A 221 -18.42 32.41 1.05
N LEU A 222 -17.40 33.25 1.22
CA LEU A 222 -16.39 33.06 2.26
C LEU A 222 -16.74 33.71 3.60
N LYS A 223 -17.71 34.62 3.66
CA LYS A 223 -18.03 35.39 4.88
C LYS A 223 -18.45 34.52 6.07
N ASN A 224 -19.20 33.44 5.83
CA ASN A 224 -19.71 32.60 6.91
C ASN A 224 -18.76 31.45 7.25
N ARG A 225 -17.88 31.69 8.24
CA ARG A 225 -16.96 30.68 8.79
C ARG A 225 -17.64 29.34 9.13
N ASN A 226 -18.81 29.36 9.77
CA ASN A 226 -19.45 28.14 10.25
C ASN A 226 -19.85 27.24 9.09
N ASN A 227 -20.37 27.82 7.99
CA ASN A 227 -20.69 27.08 6.78
C ASN A 227 -19.43 26.45 6.15
N LEU A 228 -18.29 27.15 6.15
CA LEU A 228 -17.03 26.60 5.62
C LEU A 228 -16.49 25.44 6.47
N VAL A 229 -16.60 25.56 7.80
CA VAL A 229 -16.22 24.50 8.74
C VAL A 229 -17.11 23.27 8.53
N GLU A 230 -18.43 23.48 8.39
CA GLU A 230 -19.39 22.40 8.13
C GLU A 230 -19.10 21.71 6.80
N LEU A 231 -18.77 22.46 5.74
CA LEU A 231 -18.39 21.90 4.44
C LEU A 231 -17.12 21.03 4.53
N LEU A 232 -16.08 21.47 5.26
CA LEU A 232 -14.89 20.65 5.50
C LEU A 232 -15.20 19.39 6.31
N GLN A 233 -16.04 19.49 7.34
CA GLN A 233 -16.46 18.35 8.15
C GLN A 233 -17.26 17.34 7.32
N LYS A 234 -18.17 17.81 6.47
CA LYS A 234 -18.93 17.00 5.51
C LYS A 234 -17.97 16.20 4.63
N VAL A 235 -17.00 16.88 4.02
CA VAL A 235 -16.03 16.26 3.11
C VAL A 235 -15.14 15.23 3.81
N ASN A 236 -14.63 15.56 4.99
CA ASN A 236 -13.82 14.65 5.79
C ASN A 236 -14.57 13.37 6.21
N ASN A 237 -15.86 13.48 6.53
CA ASN A 237 -16.62 12.38 7.13
C ASN A 237 -17.36 11.51 6.10
N GLU A 238 -18.00 12.12 5.10
CA GLU A 238 -18.83 11.40 4.13
C GLU A 238 -18.00 10.48 3.24
N PHE A 239 -16.88 10.96 2.71
CA PHE A 239 -16.05 10.16 1.81
C PHE A 239 -15.40 8.97 2.52
N GLU A 240 -14.90 9.17 3.75
CA GLU A 240 -14.31 8.11 4.57
C GLU A 240 -15.34 7.01 4.90
N THR A 241 -16.59 7.41 5.17
CA THR A 241 -17.66 6.48 5.56
C THR A 241 -18.24 5.72 4.37
N ASN A 242 -18.50 6.44 3.26
CA ASN A 242 -19.31 5.91 2.17
C ASN A 242 -18.50 5.48 0.95
N ASN A 243 -17.20 5.81 0.88
CA ASN A 243 -16.37 5.75 -0.33
C ASN A 243 -16.93 6.55 -1.51
N ILE A 244 -17.89 7.45 -1.25
CA ILE A 244 -18.49 8.33 -2.22
C ILE A 244 -18.86 9.64 -1.54
N ILE A 245 -18.67 10.75 -2.25
CA ILE A 245 -19.22 12.04 -1.88
C ILE A 245 -19.76 12.75 -3.12
N THR A 246 -20.91 13.39 -2.96
CA THR A 246 -21.54 14.21 -3.99
C THR A 246 -21.57 15.65 -3.52
N LEU A 247 -20.96 16.54 -4.28
CA LEU A 247 -20.88 17.96 -3.97
C LEU A 247 -21.50 18.78 -5.09
N LYS A 248 -22.21 19.85 -4.76
CA LYS A 248 -22.57 20.87 -5.75
C LYS A 248 -21.30 21.54 -6.24
N ARG A 249 -21.27 21.97 -7.49
CA ARG A 249 -20.09 22.66 -8.05
C ARG A 249 -19.74 23.93 -7.28
N ILE A 250 -20.73 24.63 -6.71
CA ILE A 250 -20.47 25.75 -5.79
C ILE A 250 -19.75 25.34 -4.49
N GLU A 251 -20.01 24.15 -3.96
CA GLU A 251 -19.27 23.62 -2.80
C GLU A 251 -17.82 23.31 -3.19
N VAL A 252 -17.60 22.71 -4.37
CA VAL A 252 -16.26 22.47 -4.93
C VAL A 252 -15.50 23.77 -5.16
N PHE A 253 -16.17 24.76 -5.77
CA PHE A 253 -15.63 26.10 -5.99
C PHE A 253 -15.25 26.78 -4.66
N THR A 254 -16.11 26.65 -3.64
CA THR A 254 -15.85 27.16 -2.29
C THR A 254 -14.60 26.53 -1.69
N LEU A 255 -14.42 25.22 -1.80
CA LEU A 255 -13.22 24.52 -1.32
C LEU A 255 -11.96 24.97 -2.07
N ILE A 256 -12.03 25.17 -3.39
CA ILE A 256 -10.90 25.70 -4.17
C ILE A 256 -10.55 27.13 -3.74
N LEU A 257 -11.55 27.99 -3.49
CA LEU A 257 -11.30 29.33 -2.95
C LEU A 257 -10.65 29.27 -1.56
N MET A 258 -11.07 28.33 -0.71
CA MET A 258 -10.44 28.11 0.60
C MET A 258 -8.97 27.67 0.46
N MET A 259 -8.65 26.81 -0.51
CA MET A 259 -7.28 26.42 -0.86
C MET A 259 -6.47 27.61 -1.40
N TYR A 260 -7.09 28.45 -2.24
CA TYR A 260 -6.47 29.64 -2.84
C TYR A 260 -6.11 30.70 -1.79
N PHE A 261 -7.02 30.97 -0.84
CA PHE A 261 -6.83 31.95 0.24
C PHE A 261 -6.13 31.37 1.49
N ASN A 262 -5.60 30.14 1.40
CA ASN A 262 -4.84 29.51 2.50
C ASN A 262 -5.66 29.40 3.81
N LEU A 263 -6.93 29.02 3.69
CA LEU A 263 -7.89 28.92 4.81
C LEU A 263 -7.96 27.53 5.43
N ILE A 264 -7.36 26.53 4.79
CA ILE A 264 -7.40 25.14 5.23
C ILE A 264 -6.12 24.81 6.00
N ASP A 265 -6.24 24.15 7.14
CA ASP A 265 -5.10 23.66 7.90
C ASP A 265 -4.97 22.14 7.77
N LYS A 266 -3.73 21.66 7.69
CA LYS A 266 -3.47 20.22 7.65
C LYS A 266 -3.38 19.72 9.08
N GLN A 267 -4.30 18.85 9.48
CA GLN A 267 -4.24 18.26 10.82
C GLN A 267 -3.23 17.10 10.90
N PHE A 268 -2.58 16.70 9.79
CA PHE A 268 -1.70 15.53 9.73
C PHE A 268 -0.24 15.85 9.33
N LYS A 269 0.70 15.00 9.80
CA LYS A 269 2.16 15.14 9.59
C LYS A 269 2.81 14.02 8.74
N CYS A 270 2.05 13.18 8.04
CA CYS A 270 2.65 12.16 7.16
C CYS A 270 2.73 12.64 5.70
N GLY A 271 3.93 12.52 5.14
CA GLY A 271 4.22 12.79 3.73
C GLY A 271 4.42 14.28 3.43
N ASN A 272 5.62 14.65 2.96
CA ASN A 272 5.91 16.00 2.48
C ASN A 272 5.14 16.38 1.19
N PHE A 273 4.23 15.54 0.69
CA PHE A 273 3.70 15.59 -0.68
C PHE A 273 2.40 16.38 -0.84
N TYR A 274 1.49 16.39 0.13
CA TYR A 274 0.16 16.99 -0.08
C TYR A 274 0.14 18.50 0.14
N ILE A 275 0.73 19.32 -0.71
CA ILE A 275 0.46 20.78 -0.66
C ILE A 275 -1.02 20.99 -1.00
N ILE A 276 -1.83 21.42 -0.03
CA ILE A 276 -3.28 21.62 -0.22
C ILE A 276 -3.67 23.08 -0.44
N ASN A 277 -2.83 24.03 0.02
CA ASN A 277 -3.08 25.45 -0.19
C ASN A 277 -2.15 25.98 -1.28
N MET A 278 -2.59 27.00 -1.99
CA MET A 278 -1.88 27.55 -3.16
C MET A 278 -0.84 28.62 -2.79
N GLU A 279 -0.49 28.76 -1.51
CA GLU A 279 0.48 29.76 -1.03
C GLU A 279 1.82 29.64 -1.76
N GLU A 280 2.34 28.43 -1.90
CA GLU A 280 3.61 28.18 -2.59
C GLU A 280 3.53 28.48 -4.09
N LEU A 281 2.43 28.13 -4.76
CA LEU A 281 2.20 28.50 -6.16
C LEU A 281 2.17 30.01 -6.36
N LYS A 282 1.54 30.76 -5.43
CA LYS A 282 1.39 32.22 -5.52
C LYS A 282 2.70 32.97 -5.27
N VAL A 283 3.59 32.44 -4.44
CA VAL A 283 4.87 33.09 -4.09
C VAL A 283 6.01 32.65 -5.02
N ALA A 284 5.95 31.45 -5.58
CA ALA A 284 7.01 30.93 -6.44
C ALA A 284 7.16 31.75 -7.74
N ASN A 285 8.36 32.28 -7.95
CA ASN A 285 8.72 33.01 -9.17
C ASN A 285 9.34 32.08 -10.22
N VAL A 286 8.57 31.10 -10.70
CA VAL A 286 8.98 30.14 -11.74
C VAL A 286 7.96 30.19 -12.88
N GLU A 287 8.39 30.10 -14.14
CA GLU A 287 7.48 30.20 -15.29
C GLU A 287 6.33 29.18 -15.18
N VAL A 288 6.65 27.92 -14.88
CA VAL A 288 5.63 26.86 -14.74
C VAL A 288 4.60 27.18 -13.66
N THR A 289 4.97 27.81 -12.53
CA THR A 289 4.01 28.14 -11.47
C THR A 289 3.06 29.24 -11.88
N GLN A 290 3.55 30.22 -12.65
CA GLN A 290 2.69 31.25 -13.23
C GLN A 290 1.66 30.65 -14.19
N GLU A 291 2.06 29.67 -15.01
CA GLU A 291 1.15 28.95 -15.91
C GLU A 291 0.14 28.09 -15.16
N LYS A 292 0.56 27.39 -14.08
CA LYS A 292 -0.36 26.67 -13.17
C LYS A 292 -1.38 27.62 -12.54
N LEU A 293 -0.93 28.79 -12.07
CA LEU A 293 -1.79 29.80 -11.46
C LEU A 293 -2.79 30.38 -12.47
N ARG A 294 -2.38 30.58 -13.73
CA ARG A 294 -3.28 30.97 -14.83
C ARG A 294 -4.41 29.97 -15.05
N CYS A 295 -4.16 28.67 -14.92
CA CYS A 295 -5.21 27.64 -15.01
C CYS A 295 -6.25 27.82 -13.89
N ILE A 296 -5.80 28.04 -12.65
CA ILE A 296 -6.68 28.25 -11.49
C ILE A 296 -7.49 29.54 -11.64
N THR A 297 -6.84 30.64 -12.04
CA THR A 297 -7.54 31.91 -12.24
C THR A 297 -8.54 31.83 -13.37
N ASN A 298 -8.22 31.15 -14.47
CA ASN A 298 -9.14 30.96 -15.57
C ASN A 298 -10.35 30.10 -15.17
N TYR A 299 -10.15 29.07 -14.32
CA TYR A 299 -11.25 28.35 -13.69
C TYR A 299 -12.16 29.27 -12.87
N ILE A 300 -11.57 30.10 -11.99
CA ILE A 300 -12.35 31.03 -11.15
C ILE A 300 -13.16 32.01 -12.02
N LYS A 301 -12.53 32.55 -13.06
CA LYS A 301 -13.16 33.45 -14.03
C LYS A 301 -14.34 32.78 -14.73
N LEU A 302 -14.11 31.62 -15.34
CA LEU A 302 -15.13 30.90 -16.10
C LEU A 302 -16.26 30.35 -15.22
N PHE A 303 -15.97 29.91 -14.00
CA PHE A 303 -16.99 29.50 -13.05
C PHE A 303 -17.93 30.66 -12.74
N PHE A 304 -17.39 31.82 -12.33
CA PHE A 304 -18.20 32.99 -12.00
C PHE A 304 -19.06 33.46 -13.18
N SER A 305 -18.46 33.52 -14.38
CA SER A 305 -19.16 33.96 -15.59
C SER A 305 -20.28 33.03 -16.05
N ASN A 306 -20.31 31.78 -15.58
CA ASN A 306 -21.32 30.78 -15.96
C ASN A 306 -22.04 30.20 -14.74
N ARG A 307 -21.99 30.89 -13.59
CA ARG A 307 -22.48 30.38 -12.30
C ARG A 307 -23.96 30.00 -12.34
N GLU A 308 -24.79 30.79 -12.99
CA GLU A 308 -26.23 30.56 -13.10
C GLU A 308 -26.56 29.21 -13.76
N GLN A 309 -25.72 28.75 -14.69
CA GLN A 309 -25.89 27.49 -15.41
C GLN A 309 -25.31 26.31 -14.63
N ILE A 310 -24.15 26.51 -13.98
CA ILE A 310 -23.31 25.38 -13.56
C ILE A 310 -23.23 25.17 -12.05
N GLU A 311 -23.60 26.15 -11.21
CA GLU A 311 -23.27 26.14 -9.78
C GLU A 311 -23.98 25.05 -8.98
N LEU A 312 -25.21 24.69 -9.40
CA LEU A 312 -26.06 23.70 -8.75
C LEU A 312 -25.84 22.26 -9.26
N GLU A 313 -25.12 22.09 -10.36
CA GLU A 313 -24.77 20.75 -10.84
C GLU A 313 -23.90 20.01 -9.82
N GLN A 314 -23.98 18.68 -9.84
CA GLN A 314 -23.30 17.83 -8.87
C GLN A 314 -22.09 17.14 -9.46
N ILE A 315 -21.01 17.09 -8.70
CA ILE A 315 -19.78 16.37 -8.98
C ILE A 315 -19.69 15.22 -7.98
N GLN A 316 -19.37 14.02 -8.45
CA GLN A 316 -19.23 12.84 -7.60
C GLN A 316 -17.78 12.39 -7.57
N TYR A 317 -17.28 12.10 -6.37
CA TYR A 317 -15.97 11.49 -6.14
C TYR A 317 -16.21 10.12 -5.55
N VAL A 318 -15.73 9.07 -6.21
CA VAL A 318 -16.06 7.68 -5.86
C VAL A 318 -14.79 6.87 -5.77
N LYS A 319 -14.56 6.24 -4.63
CA LYS A 319 -13.49 5.27 -4.44
C LYS A 319 -14.05 3.86 -4.64
N ASN A 320 -13.46 3.12 -5.56
CA ASN A 320 -13.66 1.68 -5.68
C ASN A 320 -12.59 0.94 -4.88
N SER A 321 -12.93 -0.23 -4.35
CA SER A 321 -11.96 -1.16 -3.75
C SER A 321 -12.34 -2.59 -4.08
N ILE A 322 -11.41 -3.36 -4.62
CA ILE A 322 -11.60 -4.76 -4.98
C ILE A 322 -10.49 -5.56 -4.36
N ASN A 323 -10.79 -6.54 -3.51
CA ASN A 323 -9.74 -7.40 -2.95
C ASN A 323 -9.29 -8.47 -3.94
N GLU A 324 -8.12 -9.07 -3.71
CA GLU A 324 -7.53 -10.08 -4.59
C GLU A 324 -8.45 -11.28 -4.83
N GLN A 325 -9.14 -11.77 -3.79
CA GLN A 325 -10.08 -12.88 -3.93
C GLN A 325 -11.28 -12.52 -4.82
N GLN A 326 -11.82 -11.30 -4.69
CA GLN A 326 -12.90 -10.80 -5.54
C GLN A 326 -12.43 -10.71 -7.00
N TYR A 327 -11.22 -10.17 -7.24
CA TYR A 327 -10.64 -10.12 -8.56
C TYR A 327 -10.43 -11.53 -9.17
N LEU A 328 -9.88 -12.47 -8.40
CA LEU A 328 -9.68 -13.86 -8.82
C LEU A 328 -11.00 -14.56 -9.15
N ASN A 329 -12.02 -14.38 -8.32
CA ASN A 329 -13.34 -14.94 -8.56
C ASN A 329 -13.95 -14.39 -9.85
N ARG A 330 -13.87 -13.07 -10.07
CA ARG A 330 -14.41 -12.43 -11.28
C ARG A 330 -13.65 -12.85 -12.54
N SER A 331 -12.32 -12.78 -12.53
CA SER A 331 -11.48 -13.21 -13.66
C SER A 331 -11.66 -14.68 -14.02
N SER A 332 -11.99 -15.55 -13.06
CA SER A 332 -12.26 -16.96 -13.37
C SER A 332 -13.54 -17.20 -14.18
N ILE A 333 -14.53 -16.32 -14.04
CA ILE A 333 -15.88 -16.43 -14.64
C ILE A 333 -15.97 -15.65 -15.96
N LEU A 334 -15.31 -14.50 -16.04
CA LEU A 334 -15.34 -13.60 -17.20
C LEU A 334 -14.34 -14.09 -18.26
N LYS A 335 -14.77 -14.98 -19.15
CA LYS A 335 -13.94 -15.54 -20.23
C LYS A 335 -14.60 -15.42 -21.58
N SER A 336 -14.75 -14.19 -22.04
CA SER A 336 -15.29 -13.93 -23.37
C SER A 336 -14.25 -14.14 -24.46
N ASN A 337 -14.66 -14.82 -25.53
CA ASN A 337 -13.94 -14.91 -26.79
C ASN A 337 -14.34 -13.81 -27.77
N GLN A 338 -15.14 -12.82 -27.33
CA GLN A 338 -15.50 -11.69 -28.17
C GLN A 338 -14.31 -10.71 -28.27
N PRO A 339 -14.01 -10.19 -29.47
CA PRO A 339 -12.97 -9.18 -29.66
C PRO A 339 -13.17 -7.96 -28.75
N ILE A 340 -12.07 -7.42 -28.26
CA ILE A 340 -12.07 -6.18 -27.47
C ILE A 340 -12.18 -4.98 -28.42
N ASN A 341 -13.00 -3.99 -28.05
CA ASN A 341 -13.11 -2.75 -28.81
C ASN A 341 -12.04 -1.74 -28.34
N PHE A 342 -11.00 -1.56 -29.14
CA PHE A 342 -9.90 -0.65 -28.85
C PHE A 342 -9.41 0.08 -30.10
N ARG A 343 -8.73 1.21 -29.91
CA ARG A 343 -7.97 1.91 -30.95
C ARG A 343 -6.72 2.59 -30.40
N PHE A 344 -5.83 2.99 -31.31
CA PHE A 344 -4.60 3.74 -31.01
C PHE A 344 -4.62 5.09 -31.71
N THR A 345 -4.27 6.15 -30.98
CA THR A 345 -4.28 7.54 -31.47
C THR A 345 -3.02 8.28 -31.04
N ARG A 346 -2.74 9.39 -31.72
CA ARG A 346 -1.69 10.36 -31.33
C ARG A 346 -2.27 11.63 -30.68
N GLN A 347 -3.59 11.71 -30.57
CA GLN A 347 -4.28 12.77 -29.84
C GLN A 347 -4.12 12.56 -28.33
N LYS A 348 -4.14 13.65 -27.56
CA LYS A 348 -4.03 13.60 -26.09
C LYS A 348 -5.26 12.93 -25.49
N ASN A 349 -5.17 12.48 -24.23
CA ASN A 349 -6.26 11.73 -23.61
C ASN A 349 -7.47 12.64 -23.37
N GLU A 350 -7.20 13.82 -22.83
CA GLU A 350 -8.11 14.93 -22.55
C GLU A 350 -8.68 15.62 -23.82
N ASP A 351 -8.22 15.24 -25.01
CA ASP A 351 -8.81 15.68 -26.28
C ASP A 351 -9.95 14.76 -26.74
N GLN A 352 -10.08 13.57 -26.13
CA GLN A 352 -11.21 12.68 -26.37
C GLN A 352 -12.44 13.21 -25.66
N ARG A 353 -13.34 13.84 -26.43
CA ARG A 353 -14.55 14.49 -25.91
C ARG A 353 -15.45 13.49 -25.17
N GLN A 354 -16.00 13.95 -24.05
CA GLN A 354 -16.95 13.20 -23.22
C GLN A 354 -16.45 11.79 -22.83
N SER A 355 -15.16 11.64 -22.58
CA SER A 355 -14.57 10.35 -22.19
C SER A 355 -14.26 10.30 -20.70
N THR A 356 -14.02 9.09 -20.19
CA THR A 356 -13.22 8.91 -18.98
C THR A 356 -11.76 9.04 -19.34
N VAL A 357 -11.13 10.10 -18.86
CA VAL A 357 -9.69 10.35 -19.01
C VAL A 357 -8.96 9.63 -17.87
N VAL A 358 -8.04 8.72 -18.22
CA VAL A 358 -7.22 8.05 -17.22
C VAL A 358 -6.12 8.98 -16.74
N ASP A 359 -6.11 9.23 -15.44
CA ASP A 359 -5.07 9.91 -14.71
C ASP A 359 -4.01 8.89 -14.26
N PHE A 360 -2.77 9.09 -14.72
CA PHE A 360 -1.61 8.27 -14.35
C PHE A 360 -1.08 8.74 -13.01
N ALA A 361 -1.93 8.54 -12.00
CA ALA A 361 -1.82 9.18 -10.71
C ALA A 361 -0.61 8.70 -9.91
N ASN A 362 -0.21 9.51 -8.94
CA ASN A 362 0.45 9.03 -7.74
C ASN A 362 -0.56 8.32 -6.81
N GLU A 363 -0.10 7.47 -5.89
CA GLU A 363 -0.98 6.95 -4.83
C GLU A 363 -1.65 8.09 -4.05
N ASN A 364 -0.95 9.23 -3.94
CA ASN A 364 -1.43 10.48 -3.42
C ASN A 364 -2.01 11.32 -4.57
N ILE A 365 -3.32 11.17 -4.84
CA ILE A 365 -4.00 11.89 -5.93
C ILE A 365 -3.75 13.39 -5.88
N GLY A 366 -3.53 13.99 -7.04
CA GLY A 366 -3.22 15.41 -7.21
C GLY A 366 -1.73 15.69 -7.41
N GLY A 367 -0.87 14.70 -7.14
CA GLY A 367 0.56 14.74 -7.43
C GLY A 367 1.23 16.03 -6.97
N GLN A 368 1.77 16.77 -7.94
CA GLN A 368 2.49 18.03 -7.76
C GLN A 368 1.73 19.22 -8.42
N ALA A 369 0.41 19.10 -8.60
CA ALA A 369 -0.42 20.15 -9.21
C ALA A 369 -0.29 21.49 -8.46
N LEU A 370 -0.15 21.45 -7.13
CA LEU A 370 0.00 22.64 -6.27
C LEU A 370 1.45 22.93 -5.83
N HIS A 371 2.44 22.23 -6.40
CA HIS A 371 3.85 22.41 -6.09
C HIS A 371 4.57 23.24 -7.17
N TYR A 372 5.66 23.92 -6.80
CA TYR A 372 6.49 24.70 -7.73
C TYR A 372 7.29 23.91 -8.78
N LYS A 373 7.22 22.57 -8.74
CA LYS A 373 8.00 21.69 -9.62
C LYS A 373 7.29 21.49 -10.96
N SER A 374 7.88 20.66 -11.81
CA SER A 374 7.37 20.28 -13.14
C SER A 374 5.87 19.96 -13.17
N CYS A 375 5.28 19.99 -14.36
CA CYS A 375 3.88 19.64 -14.59
C CYS A 375 3.81 18.36 -15.43
N THR A 376 3.71 17.20 -14.77
CA THR A 376 3.56 15.89 -15.43
C THR A 376 2.10 15.64 -15.81
N GLN A 377 1.75 14.43 -16.25
CA GLN A 377 0.42 14.14 -16.81
C GLN A 377 -0.71 14.32 -15.78
N GLU A 378 -0.55 13.81 -14.55
CA GLU A 378 -1.51 14.01 -13.45
C GLU A 378 -1.68 15.50 -13.15
N ASP A 379 -0.57 16.23 -12.99
CA ASP A 379 -0.58 17.67 -12.69
C ASP A 379 -1.34 18.46 -13.77
N ILE A 380 -1.11 18.14 -15.04
CA ILE A 380 -1.81 18.77 -16.16
C ILE A 380 -3.31 18.50 -16.05
N LEU A 381 -3.73 17.25 -15.85
CA LEU A 381 -5.15 16.92 -15.75
C LEU A 381 -5.85 17.64 -14.61
N MET A 382 -5.21 17.73 -13.44
CA MET A 382 -5.72 18.52 -12.31
C MET A 382 -5.91 20.01 -12.67
N LEU A 383 -5.09 20.55 -13.57
CA LEU A 383 -5.20 21.96 -14.01
C LEU A 383 -6.19 22.15 -15.17
N LEU A 384 -6.42 21.13 -16.00
CA LEU A 384 -7.47 21.17 -17.03
C LEU A 384 -8.87 20.98 -16.43
N TYR A 385 -8.95 20.20 -15.34
CA TYR A 385 -10.16 19.92 -14.57
C TYR A 385 -9.98 20.35 -13.09
N PRO A 386 -9.87 21.66 -12.76
CA PRO A 386 -9.53 22.11 -11.38
C PRO A 386 -10.47 21.63 -10.29
N GLU A 387 -11.71 21.28 -10.64
CA GLU A 387 -12.64 20.61 -9.73
C GLU A 387 -12.06 19.33 -9.11
N ALA A 388 -11.21 18.58 -9.82
CA ALA A 388 -10.56 17.38 -9.31
C ALA A 388 -9.55 17.65 -8.16
N ILE A 389 -9.00 18.86 -8.07
CA ILE A 389 -7.97 19.24 -7.09
C ILE A 389 -8.45 19.05 -5.65
N ILE A 390 -9.76 19.22 -5.37
CA ILE A 390 -10.26 19.08 -4.00
C ILE A 390 -10.15 17.65 -3.46
N SER A 391 -9.93 16.65 -4.33
CA SER A 391 -9.66 15.27 -3.90
C SER A 391 -8.46 15.20 -2.95
N MET A 392 -7.49 16.11 -3.09
CA MET A 392 -6.34 16.27 -2.19
C MET A 392 -6.72 16.57 -0.74
N LEU A 393 -7.96 16.98 -0.45
CA LEU A 393 -8.42 17.32 0.89
C LEU A 393 -8.93 16.12 1.69
N PHE A 394 -9.38 15.05 1.01
CA PHE A 394 -10.10 13.94 1.66
C PHE A 394 -9.80 12.55 1.12
N VAL A 395 -9.15 12.42 -0.04
CA VAL A 395 -8.74 11.12 -0.58
C VAL A 395 -7.41 10.71 0.05
N GLN A 396 -7.48 9.69 0.90
CA GLN A 396 -6.29 9.05 1.48
C GLN A 396 -5.42 8.40 0.38
N PRO A 397 -4.11 8.16 0.63
CA PRO A 397 -3.25 7.45 -0.30
C PRO A 397 -3.89 6.13 -0.74
N MET A 398 -4.05 5.96 -2.06
CA MET A 398 -4.73 4.80 -2.62
C MET A 398 -3.93 3.53 -2.35
N LYS A 399 -4.58 2.50 -1.80
CA LYS A 399 -3.97 1.16 -1.68
C LYS A 399 -3.84 0.53 -3.06
N ALA A 400 -3.01 -0.51 -3.18
CA ALA A 400 -2.81 -1.29 -4.41
C ALA A 400 -4.11 -1.81 -5.06
N ASN A 401 -5.21 -1.87 -4.29
CA ASN A 401 -6.48 -2.44 -4.68
C ASN A 401 -7.64 -1.42 -4.69
N GLU A 402 -7.32 -0.13 -4.67
CA GLU A 402 -8.26 0.99 -4.70
C GLU A 402 -8.07 1.84 -5.98
N ALA A 403 -9.12 2.50 -6.44
CA ALA A 403 -9.06 3.48 -7.54
C ALA A 403 -10.10 4.58 -7.28
N VAL A 404 -9.89 5.78 -7.81
CA VAL A 404 -10.83 6.90 -7.64
C VAL A 404 -11.35 7.39 -8.98
N LEU A 405 -12.67 7.46 -9.11
CA LEU A 405 -13.37 8.06 -10.23
C LEU A 405 -13.98 9.40 -9.79
N ILE A 406 -13.69 10.47 -10.53
CA ILE A 406 -14.30 11.78 -10.36
C ILE A 406 -15.17 12.06 -11.57
N GLN A 407 -16.46 12.32 -11.33
CA GLN A 407 -17.46 12.38 -12.39
C GLN A 407 -18.04 13.77 -12.59
N ASN A 408 -18.51 14.02 -13.80
CA ASN A 408 -19.19 15.25 -14.20
C ASN A 408 -18.30 16.51 -14.11
N LEU A 409 -17.04 16.35 -14.50
CA LEU A 409 -16.06 17.43 -14.56
C LEU A 409 -16.24 18.27 -15.82
N ILE A 410 -16.00 19.57 -15.70
CA ILE A 410 -15.88 20.48 -16.85
C ILE A 410 -14.40 20.73 -17.15
N LYS A 411 -14.04 20.78 -18.43
CA LYS A 411 -12.70 21.20 -18.88
C LYS A 411 -12.65 22.74 -18.91
N TYR A 412 -11.76 23.35 -18.14
CA TYR A 412 -11.64 24.82 -18.04
C TYR A 412 -10.44 25.38 -18.81
N ASN A 413 -9.42 24.56 -19.05
CA ASN A 413 -8.18 24.99 -19.66
C ASN A 413 -7.81 24.12 -20.85
N ASN A 414 -6.96 24.67 -21.71
CA ASN A 414 -6.15 23.95 -22.68
C ASN A 414 -4.66 24.24 -22.39
N TYR A 415 -3.74 23.60 -23.10
CA TYR A 415 -2.32 23.80 -22.87
C TYR A 415 -1.44 23.37 -24.05
N THR A 416 -0.19 23.84 -23.99
CA THR A 416 0.93 23.30 -24.76
C THR A 416 2.10 22.96 -23.85
N GLY A 417 3.06 22.19 -24.37
CA GLY A 417 4.24 21.77 -23.62
C GLY A 417 3.94 20.67 -22.59
N TYR A 418 4.99 20.28 -21.86
CA TYR A 418 5.00 19.23 -20.86
C TYR A 418 6.12 19.50 -19.84
N GLU A 419 5.96 19.05 -18.60
CA GLU A 419 6.91 19.29 -17.51
C GLU A 419 7.25 20.78 -17.32
N SER A 420 8.50 21.19 -17.54
CA SER A 420 8.97 22.57 -17.39
C SER A 420 8.51 23.49 -18.52
N THR A 421 8.08 22.93 -19.65
CA THR A 421 7.62 23.69 -20.82
C THR A 421 6.10 23.89 -20.87
N PHE A 422 5.38 23.42 -19.85
CA PHE A 422 3.94 23.57 -19.74
C PHE A 422 3.53 25.05 -19.81
N LYS A 423 2.56 25.36 -20.67
CA LYS A 423 1.96 26.69 -20.82
C LYS A 423 0.46 26.57 -20.91
N GLN A 424 -0.24 27.37 -20.09
CA GLN A 424 -1.68 27.45 -20.12
C GLN A 424 -2.15 28.06 -21.45
N LYS A 425 -3.28 27.57 -21.95
CA LYS A 425 -4.02 28.14 -23.06
C LYS A 425 -5.49 28.20 -22.74
N ASN A 426 -6.15 29.24 -23.24
CA ASN A 426 -7.60 29.29 -23.21
C ASN A 426 -8.19 28.24 -24.17
N LEU A 427 -9.41 27.81 -23.85
CA LEU A 427 -10.21 26.99 -24.75
C LEU A 427 -10.65 27.86 -25.95
N GLU A 428 -10.75 27.25 -27.13
CA GLU A 428 -11.35 27.92 -28.30
C GLU A 428 -12.81 28.27 -28.03
N GLN A 429 -13.52 27.39 -27.33
CA GLN A 429 -14.87 27.59 -26.84
C GLN A 429 -15.02 26.91 -25.48
N PHE A 430 -15.55 27.63 -24.49
CA PHE A 430 -15.95 27.03 -23.22
C PHE A 430 -17.28 26.31 -23.41
N ARG A 431 -17.30 25.00 -23.12
CA ARG A 431 -18.46 24.12 -23.34
C ARG A 431 -18.76 23.37 -22.06
N TRP A 432 -19.55 23.98 -21.20
CA TRP A 432 -19.88 23.42 -19.89
C TRP A 432 -20.77 22.18 -20.03
N GLU A 433 -21.50 21.99 -21.13
CA GLU A 433 -22.30 20.78 -21.38
C GLU A 433 -21.45 19.54 -21.67
N GLU A 434 -20.20 19.71 -22.09
CA GLU A 434 -19.27 18.60 -22.28
C GLU A 434 -18.69 18.13 -20.95
N LYS A 435 -19.21 17.00 -20.47
CA LYS A 435 -18.81 16.40 -19.19
C LYS A 435 -17.74 15.35 -19.38
N TYR A 436 -16.76 15.34 -18.50
CA TYR A 436 -15.66 14.39 -18.48
C TYR A 436 -15.66 13.64 -17.15
N ASN A 437 -15.14 12.41 -17.20
CA ASN A 437 -14.77 11.67 -16.00
C ASN A 437 -13.24 11.63 -15.91
N LEU A 438 -12.70 11.66 -14.70
CA LEU A 438 -11.27 11.48 -14.42
C LEU A 438 -11.11 10.22 -13.59
N LEU A 439 -10.33 9.26 -14.08
CA LEU A 439 -10.06 7.99 -13.39
C LEU A 439 -8.61 7.94 -12.92
N ALA A 440 -8.40 8.11 -11.62
CA ALA A 440 -7.08 8.01 -10.99
C ALA A 440 -6.73 6.57 -10.66
N ILE A 441 -5.65 6.09 -11.28
CA ILE A 441 -4.99 4.81 -10.97
C ILE A 441 -3.48 4.99 -10.93
N ASP A 442 -2.85 4.67 -9.80
CA ASP A 442 -1.40 4.71 -9.65
C ASP A 442 -0.74 3.42 -10.12
N ALA A 443 0.36 3.52 -10.89
CA ALA A 443 1.17 2.37 -11.29
C ALA A 443 2.32 2.13 -10.29
N GLU A 444 2.90 0.92 -10.29
CA GLU A 444 4.11 0.65 -9.52
C GLU A 444 5.34 1.28 -10.21
N GLU A 445 6.28 1.79 -9.42
CA GLU A 445 7.58 2.28 -9.91
C GLU A 445 8.59 1.13 -10.00
N PHE A 446 9.19 0.93 -11.17
CA PHE A 446 10.17 -0.14 -11.40
C PHE A 446 11.59 0.39 -11.52
N PHE A 447 12.54 -0.21 -10.78
CA PHE A 447 13.97 0.09 -10.90
C PHE A 447 14.75 -0.98 -11.65
N ASP A 448 14.25 -2.21 -11.65
CA ASP A 448 14.73 -3.33 -12.47
C ASP A 448 13.69 -3.63 -13.55
N ASP A 449 14.13 -3.63 -14.81
CA ASP A 449 13.26 -3.88 -15.96
C ASP A 449 12.65 -5.28 -15.95
N ASP A 450 13.29 -6.27 -15.32
CA ASP A 450 12.76 -7.64 -15.23
C ASP A 450 11.66 -7.78 -14.16
N ASP A 451 11.70 -6.97 -13.09
CA ASP A 451 10.81 -7.14 -11.92
C ASP A 451 9.34 -6.93 -12.28
N GLN A 452 9.05 -6.07 -13.26
CA GLN A 452 7.69 -5.82 -13.73
C GLN A 452 7.01 -7.03 -14.36
N PHE A 453 7.77 -8.04 -14.81
CA PHE A 453 7.24 -9.29 -15.36
C PHE A 453 6.96 -10.33 -14.28
N SER A 454 7.32 -10.08 -13.03
CA SER A 454 7.03 -11.00 -11.93
C SER A 454 5.51 -11.19 -11.76
N GLN A 455 5.10 -12.39 -11.33
CA GLN A 455 3.69 -12.68 -11.07
C GLN A 455 3.06 -11.69 -10.08
N GLN A 456 3.79 -11.28 -9.04
CA GLN A 456 3.32 -10.35 -8.03
C GLN A 456 3.04 -8.97 -8.61
N ASN A 457 3.98 -8.42 -9.38
CA ASN A 457 3.84 -7.09 -9.96
C ASN A 457 2.78 -7.06 -11.06
N ILE A 458 2.70 -8.09 -11.90
CA ILE A 458 1.61 -8.24 -12.87
C ILE A 458 0.25 -8.29 -12.17
N ASN A 459 0.11 -9.06 -11.08
CA ASN A 459 -1.15 -9.15 -10.34
C ASN A 459 -1.55 -7.81 -9.71
N ARG A 460 -0.59 -7.07 -9.12
CA ARG A 460 -0.82 -5.74 -8.56
C ARG A 460 -1.38 -4.79 -9.61
N GLU A 461 -0.75 -4.74 -10.79
CA GLU A 461 -1.18 -3.83 -11.87
C GLU A 461 -2.53 -4.24 -12.49
N LEU A 462 -2.80 -5.55 -12.60
CA LEU A 462 -4.10 -6.06 -13.02
C LEU A 462 -5.22 -5.65 -12.05
N ILE A 463 -5.01 -5.83 -10.75
CA ILE A 463 -6.02 -5.50 -9.73
C ILE A 463 -6.31 -4.00 -9.73
N LYS A 464 -5.26 -3.16 -9.73
CA LYS A 464 -5.38 -1.70 -9.79
C LYS A 464 -6.15 -1.25 -11.03
N CYS A 465 -5.72 -1.70 -12.20
CA CYS A 465 -6.30 -1.30 -13.48
C CYS A 465 -7.74 -1.79 -13.62
N TYR A 466 -8.03 -3.05 -13.24
CA TYR A 466 -9.39 -3.57 -13.22
C TYR A 466 -10.29 -2.80 -12.24
N CYS A 467 -9.79 -2.46 -11.05
CA CYS A 467 -10.53 -1.68 -10.06
C CYS A 467 -10.99 -0.33 -10.61
N GLY A 468 -10.14 0.35 -11.36
CA GLY A 468 -10.49 1.61 -12.01
C GLY A 468 -11.43 1.44 -13.22
N PHE A 469 -11.14 0.52 -14.13
CA PHE A 469 -11.95 0.34 -15.34
C PHE A 469 -13.35 -0.20 -15.03
N GLU A 470 -13.50 -1.05 -14.02
CA GLU A 470 -14.81 -1.55 -13.58
C GLU A 470 -15.72 -0.40 -13.14
N ILE A 471 -15.25 0.47 -12.24
CA ILE A 471 -16.08 1.59 -11.77
C ILE A 471 -16.37 2.60 -12.88
N SER A 472 -15.42 2.83 -13.80
CA SER A 472 -15.64 3.73 -14.94
C SER A 472 -16.71 3.21 -15.89
N LEU A 473 -16.77 1.91 -16.19
CA LEU A 473 -17.77 1.40 -17.13
C LEU A 473 -19.15 1.24 -16.51
N MET A 474 -19.23 1.16 -15.17
CA MET A 474 -20.49 1.11 -14.42
C MET A 474 -21.15 2.49 -14.24
N ARG A 475 -20.53 3.58 -14.69
CA ARG A 475 -20.98 4.95 -14.39
C ARG A 475 -20.83 5.91 -15.57
N GLU A 476 -21.86 6.72 -15.82
CA GLU A 476 -21.88 7.71 -16.91
C GLU A 476 -20.99 8.96 -16.62
N PRO A 477 -20.57 9.71 -17.66
CA PRO A 477 -20.47 9.27 -19.05
C PRO A 477 -19.45 8.13 -19.20
N ASN A 478 -19.81 7.03 -19.87
CA ASN A 478 -18.92 5.88 -20.09
C ASN A 478 -18.51 5.66 -21.55
N TYR A 479 -18.78 6.60 -22.46
CA TYR A 479 -18.61 6.45 -23.92
C TYR A 479 -17.25 5.87 -24.36
N ALA A 480 -16.17 6.26 -23.69
CA ALA A 480 -14.84 5.71 -23.94
C ALA A 480 -13.93 5.87 -22.72
N ILE A 481 -12.95 4.97 -22.58
CA ILE A 481 -11.83 5.11 -21.65
C ILE A 481 -10.61 5.57 -22.45
N SER A 482 -10.19 6.82 -22.25
CA SER A 482 -9.01 7.38 -22.88
C SER A 482 -7.78 7.25 -21.98
N THR A 483 -6.87 6.36 -22.37
CA THR A 483 -5.65 6.00 -21.65
C THR A 483 -4.41 6.10 -22.55
N GLY A 484 -3.28 5.55 -22.12
CA GLY A 484 -2.04 5.50 -22.88
C GLY A 484 -0.92 4.81 -22.11
N LYS A 485 0.23 5.48 -22.04
CA LYS A 485 1.47 5.02 -21.40
C LYS A 485 1.43 5.05 -19.86
N TRP A 486 0.39 4.47 -19.26
CA TRP A 486 0.20 4.41 -17.81
C TRP A 486 1.40 3.77 -17.11
N GLY A 487 2.05 4.53 -16.22
CA GLY A 487 3.24 4.10 -15.48
C GLY A 487 4.52 3.92 -16.31
N CYS A 488 4.56 4.34 -17.58
CA CYS A 488 5.71 4.07 -18.47
C CYS A 488 6.70 5.24 -18.62
N GLY A 489 6.44 6.36 -17.94
CA GLY A 489 7.33 7.53 -17.89
C GLY A 489 8.28 7.44 -16.70
N ILE A 490 8.10 8.31 -15.72
CA ILE A 490 8.90 8.36 -14.48
C ILE A 490 8.93 6.99 -13.77
N PHE A 491 7.83 6.24 -13.82
CA PHE A 491 7.69 4.93 -13.16
C PHE A 491 8.27 3.74 -13.96
N LYS A 492 8.82 4.00 -15.15
CA LYS A 492 9.63 3.06 -15.95
C LYS A 492 8.95 1.72 -16.34
N GLY A 493 7.63 1.64 -16.27
CA GLY A 493 6.89 0.50 -16.79
C GLY A 493 7.05 0.30 -18.30
N ASN A 494 7.02 -0.96 -18.73
CA ASN A 494 7.10 -1.33 -20.14
C ASN A 494 5.76 -1.05 -20.85
N PRO A 495 5.74 -0.23 -21.91
CA PRO A 495 4.50 0.19 -22.57
C PRO A 495 3.76 -0.97 -23.25
N TYR A 496 4.47 -2.01 -23.72
CA TYR A 496 3.87 -3.17 -24.36
C TYR A 496 3.18 -4.07 -23.33
N LEU A 497 3.84 -4.33 -22.18
CA LEU A 497 3.24 -5.07 -21.07
C LEU A 497 2.02 -4.33 -20.50
N LYS A 498 2.15 -3.02 -20.25
CA LYS A 498 1.07 -2.17 -19.74
C LYS A 498 -0.11 -2.07 -20.70
N THR A 499 0.12 -2.15 -22.02
CA THR A 499 -0.97 -2.24 -23.02
C THR A 499 -1.76 -3.53 -22.86
N ILE A 500 -1.08 -4.68 -22.71
CA ILE A 500 -1.73 -5.98 -22.53
C ILE A 500 -2.52 -6.04 -21.21
N ILE A 501 -1.94 -5.53 -20.12
CA ILE A 501 -2.62 -5.43 -18.82
C ILE A 501 -3.91 -4.60 -18.95
N GLN A 502 -3.83 -3.40 -19.54
CA GLN A 502 -4.98 -2.53 -19.71
C GLN A 502 -6.07 -3.16 -20.60
N LEU A 503 -5.70 -3.83 -21.69
CA LEU A 503 -6.67 -4.55 -22.53
C LEU A 503 -7.37 -5.70 -21.77
N ILE A 504 -6.65 -6.45 -20.94
CA ILE A 504 -7.24 -7.52 -20.11
C ILE A 504 -8.24 -6.93 -19.12
N CYS A 505 -7.82 -5.91 -18.35
CA CYS A 505 -8.67 -5.25 -17.36
C CYS A 505 -9.90 -4.63 -18.02
N TYR A 506 -9.76 -4.02 -19.19
CA TYR A 506 -10.87 -3.45 -19.94
C TYR A 506 -11.85 -4.52 -20.41
N GLY A 507 -11.34 -5.62 -21.01
CA GLY A 507 -12.17 -6.74 -21.44
C GLY A 507 -12.96 -7.37 -20.28
N GLN A 508 -12.33 -7.54 -19.11
CA GLN A 508 -13.00 -8.01 -17.89
C GLN A 508 -14.04 -7.01 -17.40
N ALA A 509 -13.73 -5.71 -17.38
CA ALA A 509 -14.65 -4.67 -16.94
C ALA A 509 -15.88 -4.56 -17.86
N CYS A 510 -15.71 -4.69 -19.18
CA CYS A 510 -16.82 -4.78 -20.14
C CYS A 510 -17.74 -5.97 -19.86
N ASP A 511 -17.17 -7.16 -19.57
CA ASP A 511 -17.97 -8.33 -19.23
C ASP A 511 -18.72 -8.14 -17.91
N ALA A 512 -18.10 -7.49 -16.91
CA ALA A 512 -18.74 -7.17 -15.64
C ALA A 512 -19.88 -6.15 -15.79
N ALA A 513 -19.68 -5.10 -16.60
CA ALA A 513 -20.67 -4.07 -16.90
C ALA A 513 -21.78 -4.57 -17.86
N LYS A 514 -21.56 -5.70 -18.54
CA LYS A 514 -22.39 -6.20 -19.66
C LYS A 514 -22.55 -5.16 -20.78
N ASP A 515 -21.54 -4.32 -20.95
CA ASP A 515 -21.48 -3.29 -21.98
C ASP A 515 -20.14 -3.38 -22.73
N ARG A 516 -20.25 -3.49 -24.05
CA ARG A 516 -19.13 -3.62 -24.99
C ARG A 516 -19.20 -2.56 -26.10
N THR A 517 -20.11 -1.60 -25.98
CA THR A 517 -20.26 -0.52 -26.95
C THR A 517 -19.15 0.51 -26.81
N ASN A 518 -18.69 0.72 -25.58
CA ASN A 518 -17.59 1.63 -25.28
C ASN A 518 -16.27 1.14 -25.92
N GLU A 519 -15.38 2.09 -26.18
CA GLU A 519 -14.02 1.81 -26.67
C GLU A 519 -12.95 2.20 -25.63
N ILE A 520 -11.86 1.43 -25.59
CA ILE A 520 -10.62 1.87 -24.93
C ILE A 520 -9.67 2.49 -25.97
N ILE A 521 -9.21 3.70 -25.70
CA ILE A 521 -8.41 4.51 -26.62
C ILE A 521 -7.00 4.65 -26.03
N PHE A 522 -6.00 4.17 -26.75
CA PHE A 522 -4.60 4.31 -26.35
C PHE A 522 -3.95 5.49 -27.08
N ASN A 523 -3.66 6.56 -26.33
CA ASN A 523 -2.76 7.61 -26.76
C ASN A 523 -1.31 7.13 -26.65
N VAL A 524 -0.60 7.16 -27.77
CA VAL A 524 0.82 6.79 -27.83
C VAL A 524 1.73 8.00 -28.02
N SER A 525 1.16 9.20 -28.04
CA SER A 525 1.86 10.48 -28.18
C SER A 525 2.76 10.46 -29.43
N SER A 526 4.04 10.78 -29.29
CA SER A 526 5.04 10.73 -30.38
C SER A 526 5.71 9.35 -30.56
N ASP A 527 5.29 8.32 -29.83
CA ASP A 527 5.90 6.99 -29.89
C ASP A 527 5.45 6.21 -31.14
N VAL A 528 6.31 6.22 -32.15
CA VAL A 528 6.07 5.54 -33.42
C VAL A 528 6.05 4.02 -33.26
N GLU A 529 6.88 3.45 -32.38
CA GLU A 529 6.97 1.99 -32.21
C GLU A 529 5.72 1.45 -31.52
N LEU A 530 5.27 2.11 -30.46
CA LEU A 530 4.02 1.75 -29.76
C LEU A 530 2.80 1.97 -30.67
N TYR A 531 2.80 3.03 -31.49
CA TYR A 531 1.77 3.24 -32.50
C TYR A 531 1.72 2.06 -33.49
N ASN A 532 2.88 1.67 -34.05
CA ASN A 532 2.99 0.57 -35.01
C ASN A 532 2.58 -0.76 -34.38
N PHE A 533 2.96 -1.03 -33.13
CA PHE A 533 2.49 -2.19 -32.38
C PHE A 533 0.97 -2.18 -32.24
N GLY A 534 0.37 -1.05 -31.89
CA GLY A 534 -1.08 -0.88 -31.84
C GLY A 534 -1.77 -1.15 -33.18
N GLN A 535 -1.20 -0.69 -34.29
CA GLN A 535 -1.69 -1.00 -35.64
C GLN A 535 -1.58 -2.50 -35.96
N GLU A 536 -0.51 -3.17 -35.54
CA GLU A 536 -0.38 -4.62 -35.68
C GLU A 536 -1.40 -5.39 -34.84
N LEU A 537 -1.75 -4.92 -33.63
CA LEU A 537 -2.86 -5.47 -32.84
C LEU A 537 -4.20 -5.28 -33.55
N LEU A 538 -4.45 -4.10 -34.13
CA LEU A 538 -5.68 -3.80 -34.89
C LEU A 538 -5.84 -4.70 -36.13
N LYS A 539 -4.75 -4.98 -36.86
CA LYS A 539 -4.76 -5.97 -37.97
C LYS A 539 -5.16 -7.38 -37.51
N ARG A 540 -5.06 -7.65 -36.20
CA ARG A 540 -5.40 -8.94 -35.56
C ARG A 540 -6.58 -8.78 -34.61
N LYS A 541 -7.43 -7.74 -34.75
CA LYS A 541 -8.50 -7.40 -33.80
C LYS A 541 -9.39 -8.58 -33.46
N GLU A 542 -9.70 -9.44 -34.44
CA GLU A 542 -10.50 -10.66 -34.24
C GLU A 542 -9.90 -11.65 -33.24
N PHE A 543 -8.57 -11.65 -33.07
CA PHE A 543 -7.86 -12.51 -32.13
C PHE A 543 -7.60 -11.83 -30.80
N VAL A 544 -7.71 -10.50 -30.70
CA VAL A 544 -7.52 -9.75 -29.45
C VAL A 544 -8.76 -9.87 -28.57
N THR A 545 -8.83 -11.00 -27.88
CA THR A 545 -9.89 -11.39 -26.96
C THR A 545 -9.34 -11.51 -25.54
N LEU A 546 -10.21 -11.44 -24.52
CA LEU A 546 -9.77 -11.58 -23.13
C LEU A 546 -8.99 -12.89 -22.90
N ASN A 547 -9.52 -14.01 -23.39
CA ASN A 547 -8.87 -15.32 -23.28
C ASN A 547 -7.48 -15.35 -23.96
N SER A 548 -7.35 -14.78 -25.16
CA SER A 548 -6.05 -14.71 -25.86
C SER A 548 -5.01 -13.87 -25.12
N LEU A 549 -5.45 -12.76 -24.52
CA LEU A 549 -4.58 -11.86 -23.79
C LEU A 549 -4.14 -12.48 -22.47
N GLU A 550 -5.03 -13.16 -21.74
CA GLU A 550 -4.65 -13.89 -20.52
C GLU A 550 -3.66 -15.02 -20.80
N VAL A 551 -3.83 -15.77 -21.89
CA VAL A 551 -2.86 -16.80 -22.31
C VAL A 551 -1.52 -16.15 -22.68
N THR A 552 -1.55 -15.02 -23.38
CA THR A 552 -0.35 -14.27 -23.75
C THR A 552 0.37 -13.76 -22.51
N LEU A 553 -0.36 -13.15 -21.57
CA LEU A 553 0.18 -12.63 -20.31
C LEU A 553 0.85 -13.74 -19.50
N LYS A 554 0.19 -14.90 -19.33
CA LYS A 554 0.76 -16.07 -18.64
C LYS A 554 2.07 -16.56 -19.27
N ARG A 555 2.26 -16.41 -20.58
CA ARG A 555 3.49 -16.82 -21.29
C ARG A 555 4.62 -15.82 -21.16
N ILE A 556 4.33 -14.57 -20.83
CA ILE A 556 5.34 -13.52 -20.61
C ILE A 556 5.61 -13.28 -19.12
N THR A 557 4.73 -13.74 -18.22
CA THR A 557 4.97 -13.71 -16.76
C THR A 557 6.21 -14.52 -16.39
N ASN A 558 7.07 -13.92 -15.56
CA ASN A 558 8.38 -14.43 -15.13
C ASN A 558 9.36 -14.74 -16.28
N ALA A 559 9.06 -14.31 -17.51
CA ALA A 559 9.98 -14.44 -18.64
C ALA A 559 10.96 -13.27 -18.65
N LYS A 560 12.16 -13.51 -19.19
CA LYS A 560 13.15 -12.47 -19.46
C LYS A 560 13.14 -12.15 -20.95
N PHE A 561 13.35 -10.89 -21.29
CA PHE A 561 13.37 -10.41 -22.66
C PHE A 561 14.68 -9.71 -22.95
N ASN A 562 15.29 -10.01 -24.09
CA ASN A 562 16.56 -9.35 -24.46
C ASN A 562 16.35 -7.91 -24.93
N SER A 563 15.13 -7.55 -25.34
CA SER A 563 14.75 -6.22 -25.80
C SER A 563 13.23 -6.04 -25.86
N ASN A 564 12.78 -4.80 -25.99
CA ASN A 564 11.38 -4.48 -26.29
C ASN A 564 10.88 -5.12 -27.59
N GLU A 565 11.74 -5.24 -28.59
CA GLU A 565 11.40 -5.87 -29.87
C GLU A 565 11.13 -7.38 -29.73
N ASP A 566 11.87 -8.05 -28.84
CA ASP A 566 11.65 -9.46 -28.51
C ASP A 566 10.29 -9.68 -27.81
N LEU A 567 9.97 -8.85 -26.81
CA LEU A 567 8.66 -8.84 -26.16
C LEU A 567 7.53 -8.59 -27.15
N ARG A 568 7.67 -7.57 -28.02
CA ARG A 568 6.67 -7.22 -29.04
C ARG A 568 6.39 -8.38 -29.98
N LYS A 569 7.45 -9.00 -30.53
CA LYS A 569 7.34 -10.19 -31.39
C LYS A 569 6.69 -11.34 -30.65
N ARG A 570 7.06 -11.57 -29.39
CA ARG A 570 6.46 -12.63 -28.58
C ARG A 570 4.96 -12.44 -28.41
N ILE A 571 4.52 -11.24 -28.04
CA ILE A 571 3.10 -10.90 -27.90
C ILE A 571 2.35 -11.12 -29.22
N LEU A 572 2.84 -10.56 -30.34
CA LEU A 572 2.18 -10.68 -31.64
C LEU A 572 2.10 -12.13 -32.13
N ASN A 573 3.16 -12.92 -31.92
CA ASN A 573 3.19 -14.33 -32.29
C ASN A 573 2.20 -15.17 -31.46
N GLU A 574 1.97 -14.79 -30.20
CA GLU A 574 0.98 -15.47 -29.35
C GLU A 574 -0.46 -15.18 -29.77
N LEU A 575 -0.73 -13.95 -30.21
CA LEU A 575 -2.06 -13.56 -30.71
C LEU A 575 -2.36 -14.07 -32.14
N GLN A 576 -1.36 -14.56 -32.89
CA GLN A 576 -1.55 -15.14 -34.23
C GLN A 576 -1.90 -16.64 -34.23
N LYS A 577 -1.56 -17.36 -33.16
CA LYS A 577 -1.86 -18.80 -33.10
C LYS A 577 -3.37 -18.93 -33.02
N LYS A 578 -4.02 -19.47 -34.07
CA LYS A 578 -5.37 -20.05 -33.95
C LYS A 578 -5.35 -20.84 -32.65
N GLN A 579 -6.17 -20.44 -31.68
CA GLN A 579 -6.30 -21.20 -30.45
C GLN A 579 -6.97 -22.52 -30.83
N SER A 580 -6.18 -23.47 -31.32
CA SER A 580 -6.51 -24.88 -31.28
C SER A 580 -6.89 -25.12 -29.84
N SER A 581 -8.16 -25.49 -29.63
CA SER A 581 -8.72 -25.87 -28.34
C SER A 581 -7.63 -26.44 -27.44
N VAL A 582 -7.45 -25.83 -26.28
CA VAL A 582 -6.54 -26.32 -25.25
C VAL A 582 -6.96 -27.77 -24.98
N ARG A 583 -6.26 -28.73 -25.60
CA ARG A 583 -6.33 -30.13 -25.18
C ARG A 583 -5.68 -30.13 -23.81
N TYR A 584 -6.50 -30.05 -22.77
CA TYR A 584 -6.10 -30.53 -21.46
C TYR A 584 -5.44 -31.89 -21.67
N PRO A 585 -4.23 -32.14 -21.14
CA PRO A 585 -3.63 -33.45 -21.26
C PRO A 585 -4.56 -34.46 -20.59
N LEU A 586 -5.26 -35.24 -21.43
CA LEU A 586 -6.16 -36.33 -21.05
C LEU A 586 -5.52 -37.30 -20.04
N ARG A 587 -4.19 -37.30 -19.90
CA ARG A 587 -3.47 -38.03 -18.86
C ARG A 587 -3.93 -37.70 -17.43
N ASN A 588 -4.24 -36.46 -17.08
CA ASN A 588 -4.62 -36.11 -15.71
C ASN A 588 -6.10 -36.42 -15.41
N ALA A 589 -6.98 -36.32 -16.42
CA ALA A 589 -8.38 -36.71 -16.29
C ALA A 589 -8.53 -38.24 -16.23
N LEU A 590 -7.75 -39.00 -17.02
CA LEU A 590 -7.71 -40.46 -16.94
C LEU A 590 -7.11 -40.94 -15.61
N LEU A 591 -6.06 -40.31 -15.09
CA LEU A 591 -5.53 -40.63 -13.75
C LEU A 591 -6.54 -40.32 -12.65
N GLY A 592 -7.28 -39.21 -12.73
CA GLY A 592 -8.37 -38.88 -11.80
C GLY A 592 -9.52 -39.89 -11.85
N CYS A 593 -9.96 -40.28 -13.05
CA CYS A 593 -11.01 -41.29 -13.22
C CYS A 593 -10.56 -42.69 -12.75
N VAL A 594 -9.30 -43.08 -12.99
CA VAL A 594 -8.75 -44.35 -12.49
C VAL A 594 -8.64 -44.34 -10.97
N LEU A 595 -8.24 -43.23 -10.35
CA LEU A 595 -8.16 -43.10 -8.88
C LEU A 595 -9.54 -43.12 -8.21
N ILE A 596 -10.56 -42.48 -8.82
CA ILE A 596 -11.94 -42.52 -8.34
C ILE A 596 -12.53 -43.94 -8.48
N SER A 597 -12.19 -44.65 -9.57
CA SER A 597 -12.60 -46.04 -9.78
C SER A 597 -11.96 -46.98 -8.76
N PHE A 598 -10.66 -46.80 -8.45
CA PHE A 598 -9.96 -47.57 -7.42
C PHE A 598 -10.48 -47.28 -6.01
N ALA A 599 -10.80 -46.02 -5.70
CA ALA A 599 -11.39 -45.65 -4.41
C ALA A 599 -12.81 -46.26 -4.23
N GLY A 600 -13.62 -46.29 -5.29
CA GLY A 600 -14.93 -46.94 -5.27
C GLY A 600 -14.85 -48.46 -5.09
N VAL A 601 -13.87 -49.12 -5.71
CA VAL A 601 -13.62 -50.56 -5.53
C VAL A 601 -13.12 -50.87 -4.12
N LEU A 602 -12.21 -50.05 -3.57
CA LEU A 602 -11.73 -50.19 -2.18
C LEU A 602 -12.85 -49.96 -1.16
N TRP A 603 -13.73 -48.98 -1.37
CA TRP A 603 -14.88 -48.74 -0.51
C TRP A 603 -15.86 -49.92 -0.51
N ASN A 604 -16.15 -50.50 -1.68
CA ASN A 604 -17.00 -51.69 -1.79
C ASN A 604 -16.36 -52.92 -1.12
N TRP A 605 -15.04 -53.07 -1.21
CA TRP A 605 -14.30 -54.14 -0.52
C TRP A 605 -14.33 -53.96 1.00
N GLN A 606 -14.19 -52.72 1.49
CA GLN A 606 -14.28 -52.40 2.92
C GLN A 606 -15.69 -52.63 3.48
N MET A 607 -16.74 -52.29 2.71
CA MET A 607 -18.14 -52.57 3.08
C MET A 607 -18.44 -54.08 3.10
N GLN A 608 -17.90 -54.85 2.15
CA GLN A 608 -18.06 -56.32 2.13
C GLN A 608 -17.29 -57.02 3.27
N LEU A 609 -16.13 -56.49 3.68
CA LEU A 609 -15.39 -56.99 4.85
C LEU A 609 -16.11 -56.66 6.16
N MET A 610 -16.71 -55.47 6.29
CA MET A 610 -17.53 -55.11 7.46
C MET A 610 -18.86 -55.88 7.51
N ALA A 611 -19.42 -56.28 6.37
CA ALA A 611 -20.61 -57.14 6.32
C ALA A 611 -20.33 -58.60 6.70
N ARG A 612 -19.07 -59.06 6.60
CA ARG A 612 -18.65 -60.43 6.98
C ARG A 612 -18.14 -60.55 8.42
N SER A 613 -17.95 -59.44 9.14
CA SER A 613 -17.54 -59.44 10.55
C SER A 613 -18.71 -59.39 11.55
N ASN A 614 -19.95 -59.54 11.07
CA ASN A 614 -21.17 -59.63 11.89
C ASN A 614 -21.93 -60.95 11.68
N VAL A 615 -21.22 -62.04 11.37
CA VAL A 615 -21.72 -63.42 11.46
C VAL A 615 -20.84 -64.21 12.41
#